data_AF-A0A6N6NNR3-F1
#
_entry.id   AF-A0A6N6NNR3-F1
#
_cell.length_a   1.000
_cell.length_b   1.000
_cell.length_c   1.000
_cell.angle_alpha   90.00
_cell.angle_beta   90.00
_cell.angle_gamma   90.00
#
_symmetry.space_group_name_H-M   'P 1'
#
loop_
_entity.id
_entity.type
_entity.pdbx_description
1 polymer ?
#
loop_
_entity_poly.entity_id
_entity_poly.type
_entity_poly.pdbx_seq_one_letter_code
_entity_poly.pdbx_strand_id
1 'polypeptide(L)'
;MAESNYKVIFRADGQSNQHRITWEEKCPIQLSAVQISRDTTTSATFLQVKVKNISNDPIVSIAAALTIEVPDKSDEAMPLEYLDTDIPAGTEKTLKPQRLTHANITSCNLVIRRVDFSNKTWHSTTSPKPLPQRQALSLSPKARAQRAYALSLGENDEIVNGAVQNHSGWWVCACGQANISRTTCCKCGMVKERLLDTENEQDLLAEYNDRVDDIYEQACDLSKDDASKKELKKASKLFTSIKDEKDSAEKAKGCDERIQSISSAQSRKIRRGIITATTSVVALGLIIVLGTFVIVPNVKYAIATSYANSGQYEDAIAAFEELGNFKDSPKRAIQCEVDACEIQVRNALESDNYDEACKSAQTLTGLDGGWDRLEPIAEAAAESFMQQQDYEKASTWFAFARDTESRMDARYQYVMRHFDHDDLTTYNYLKELSKNNYKDSSDLYDQLYKWRFEFGITTSKQAIDQNTWENSDGNNRTGVYAFAKATSGPLGHDARITIIVKIKEHDKESKYSREKWRDMPERSITIEGTGEVCFAEKAIGSLGGSTDYIKATFYDKDTGKYLGEKEMQCID
;
A
#
# COMPACT_ATOMS: atom_id res chain seq x y z
N MET A 1 -29.36 27.20 -12.02
CA MET A 1 -29.02 25.77 -12.01
C MET A 1 -29.98 25.12 -11.04
N ALA A 2 -30.98 24.39 -11.54
CA ALA A 2 -31.90 23.67 -10.66
C ALA A 2 -31.12 22.52 -10.01
N GLU A 3 -31.16 22.40 -8.69
CA GLU A 3 -30.63 21.22 -7.99
C GLU A 3 -31.41 19.99 -8.49
N SER A 4 -30.73 19.11 -9.23
CA SER A 4 -31.31 17.85 -9.66
C SER A 4 -31.53 16.96 -8.43
N ASN A 5 -32.78 16.78 -8.02
CA ASN A 5 -33.17 15.89 -6.93
C ASN A 5 -33.36 14.47 -7.47
N TYR A 6 -32.61 13.50 -6.94
CA TYR A 6 -32.71 12.09 -7.31
C TYR A 6 -33.51 11.29 -6.27
N LYS A 7 -34.40 10.42 -6.72
CA LYS A 7 -35.15 9.46 -5.90
C LYS A 7 -34.68 8.04 -6.19
N VAL A 8 -34.25 7.30 -5.16
CA VAL A 8 -33.93 5.87 -5.28
C VAL A 8 -35.22 5.08 -5.48
N ILE A 9 -35.27 4.25 -6.53
CA ILE A 9 -36.42 3.40 -6.86
C ILE A 9 -36.13 1.94 -6.50
N PHE A 10 -34.89 1.52 -6.70
CA PHE A 10 -34.45 0.16 -6.40
C PHE A 10 -33.07 0.21 -5.74
N ARG A 11 -32.85 -0.66 -4.76
CA ARG A 11 -31.54 -0.88 -4.16
C ARG A 11 -31.37 -2.32 -3.71
N ALA A 12 -30.32 -2.95 -4.18
CA ALA A 12 -29.80 -4.22 -3.69
C ALA A 12 -28.38 -4.02 -3.15
N ASP A 13 -28.15 -4.48 -1.93
CA ASP A 13 -26.83 -4.50 -1.30
C ASP A 13 -26.79 -5.65 -0.28
N GLY A 14 -25.66 -5.79 0.44
CA GLY A 14 -25.50 -6.84 1.45
C GLY A 14 -26.40 -6.69 2.69
N GLN A 15 -27.09 -5.56 2.88
CA GLN A 15 -27.92 -5.28 4.05
C GLN A 15 -29.43 -5.24 3.75
N SER A 16 -29.83 -5.17 2.48
CA SER A 16 -31.23 -5.16 2.06
C SER A 16 -31.91 -6.53 2.26
N ASN A 17 -33.03 -6.52 2.99
CA ASN A 17 -33.87 -7.71 3.18
C ASN A 17 -34.76 -8.04 1.98
N GLN A 18 -34.92 -7.09 1.04
CA GLN A 18 -35.87 -7.21 -0.07
C GLN A 18 -35.19 -7.67 -1.37
N HIS A 19 -33.98 -7.19 -1.65
CA HIS A 19 -33.23 -7.53 -2.85
C HIS A 19 -31.77 -7.80 -2.52
N ARG A 20 -31.31 -9.03 -2.74
CA ARG A 20 -29.94 -9.47 -2.44
C ARG A 20 -29.09 -9.52 -3.70
N ILE A 21 -27.85 -9.08 -3.55
CA ILE A 21 -26.79 -9.25 -4.54
C ILE A 21 -26.37 -10.73 -4.62
N THR A 22 -26.08 -11.19 -5.84
CA THR A 22 -25.60 -12.54 -6.12
C THR A 22 -24.18 -12.49 -6.64
N TRP A 23 -23.49 -13.62 -6.56
CA TRP A 23 -22.11 -13.79 -6.97
C TRP A 23 -21.92 -15.18 -7.57
N GLU A 24 -21.20 -15.26 -8.67
CA GLU A 24 -20.80 -16.53 -9.28
C GLU A 24 -19.48 -16.99 -8.67
N GLU A 25 -19.38 -18.27 -8.35
CA GLU A 25 -18.16 -18.84 -7.80
C GLU A 25 -16.95 -18.55 -8.69
N LYS A 26 -15.83 -18.13 -8.09
CA LYS A 26 -14.59 -17.71 -8.78
C LYS A 26 -14.71 -16.43 -9.61
N CYS A 27 -15.85 -15.74 -9.61
CA CYS A 27 -15.95 -14.42 -10.23
C CYS A 27 -15.02 -13.43 -9.50
N PRO A 28 -14.09 -12.77 -10.21
CA PRO A 28 -13.15 -11.82 -9.59
C PRO A 28 -13.79 -10.55 -9.03
N ILE A 29 -15.04 -10.28 -9.41
CA ILE A 29 -15.82 -9.12 -8.98
C ILE A 29 -16.90 -9.55 -8.00
N GLN A 30 -16.94 -8.89 -6.85
CA GLN A 30 -18.09 -8.90 -5.96
C GLN A 30 -18.89 -7.62 -6.16
N LEU A 31 -20.21 -7.74 -6.34
CA LEU A 31 -21.11 -6.58 -6.30
C LEU A 31 -21.21 -6.09 -4.85
N SER A 32 -21.00 -4.80 -4.61
CA SER A 32 -21.20 -4.18 -3.29
C SER A 32 -22.58 -3.52 -3.18
N ALA A 33 -23.04 -2.90 -4.26
CA ALA A 33 -24.38 -2.31 -4.35
C ALA A 33 -24.83 -2.18 -5.80
N VAL A 34 -26.14 -2.35 -6.03
CA VAL A 34 -26.83 -2.06 -7.28
C VAL A 34 -28.01 -1.16 -6.96
N GLN A 35 -28.02 0.05 -7.52
CA GLN A 35 -29.03 1.06 -7.25
C GLN A 35 -29.58 1.64 -8.55
N ILE A 36 -30.89 1.83 -8.60
CA ILE A 36 -31.54 2.57 -9.68
C ILE A 36 -32.16 3.82 -9.07
N SER A 37 -31.78 4.98 -9.62
CA SER A 37 -32.28 6.29 -9.18
C SER A 37 -32.95 7.01 -10.34
N ARG A 38 -34.03 7.73 -10.06
CA ARG A 38 -34.71 8.61 -11.03
C ARG A 38 -34.52 10.06 -10.66
N ASP A 39 -34.14 10.86 -11.66
CA ASP A 39 -34.17 12.30 -11.59
C ASP A 39 -35.64 12.77 -11.50
N THR A 40 -35.99 13.45 -10.42
CA THR A 40 -37.36 13.90 -10.16
C THR A 40 -37.80 15.06 -11.04
N THR A 41 -36.87 15.76 -11.69
CA THR A 41 -37.15 16.85 -12.61
C THR A 41 -37.30 16.36 -14.03
N THR A 42 -36.39 15.50 -14.51
CA THR A 42 -36.39 15.03 -15.90
C THR A 42 -37.08 13.68 -16.09
N SER A 43 -37.38 12.97 -15.01
CA SER A 43 -37.83 11.56 -15.01
C SER A 43 -36.83 10.57 -15.62
N ALA A 44 -35.60 11.00 -15.94
CA ALA A 44 -34.54 10.12 -16.42
C ALA A 44 -34.10 9.15 -15.31
N THR A 45 -33.84 7.90 -15.69
CA THR A 45 -33.49 6.84 -14.75
C THR A 45 -32.07 6.35 -14.99
N PHE A 46 -31.31 6.12 -13.92
CA PHE A 46 -29.89 5.80 -13.96
C PHE A 46 -29.59 4.58 -13.07
N LEU A 47 -28.87 3.62 -13.64
CA LEU A 47 -28.24 2.51 -12.93
C LEU A 47 -26.90 2.97 -12.35
N GLN A 48 -26.70 2.71 -11.07
CA GLN A 48 -25.46 2.94 -10.33
C GLN A 48 -25.01 1.62 -9.72
N VAL A 49 -23.78 1.22 -10.02
CA VAL A 49 -23.23 -0.06 -9.56
C VAL A 49 -21.93 0.21 -8.82
N LYS A 50 -21.80 -0.37 -7.63
CA LYS A 50 -20.55 -0.41 -6.87
C LYS A 50 -20.04 -1.84 -6.84
N VAL A 51 -18.78 -2.03 -7.20
CA VAL A 51 -18.11 -3.33 -7.27
C VAL A 51 -16.85 -3.34 -6.44
N LYS A 52 -16.40 -4.54 -6.06
CA LYS A 52 -15.13 -4.80 -5.41
C LYS A 52 -14.33 -5.82 -6.22
N ASN A 53 -13.07 -5.50 -6.51
CA ASN A 53 -12.12 -6.48 -7.02
C ASN A 53 -11.65 -7.36 -5.86
N ILE A 54 -12.09 -8.62 -5.84
CA ILE A 54 -11.74 -9.59 -4.79
C ILE A 54 -10.59 -10.52 -5.20
N SER A 55 -9.94 -10.23 -6.33
CA SER A 55 -8.78 -10.97 -6.85
C SER A 55 -7.45 -10.25 -6.57
N ASN A 56 -6.34 -10.85 -7.01
CA ASN A 56 -5.00 -10.27 -6.84
C ASN A 56 -4.55 -9.40 -8.02
N ASP A 57 -5.25 -9.48 -9.16
CA ASP A 57 -4.85 -8.79 -10.39
C ASP A 57 -5.74 -7.56 -10.64
N PRO A 58 -5.18 -6.46 -11.17
CA PRO A 58 -5.95 -5.29 -11.53
C PRO A 58 -6.91 -5.60 -12.70
N ILE A 59 -8.15 -5.12 -12.60
CA ILE A 59 -9.20 -5.36 -13.60
C ILE A 59 -9.27 -4.16 -14.55
N VAL A 60 -9.27 -4.43 -15.85
CA VAL A 60 -9.29 -3.43 -16.92
C VAL A 60 -10.72 -3.14 -17.39
N SER A 61 -11.51 -4.19 -17.65
CA SER A 61 -12.89 -4.05 -18.10
C SER A 61 -13.83 -5.11 -17.56
N ILE A 62 -15.13 -4.77 -17.55
CA ILE A 62 -16.20 -5.63 -17.07
C ILE A 62 -17.33 -5.63 -18.10
N ALA A 63 -17.80 -6.82 -18.47
CA ALA A 63 -19.08 -6.98 -19.15
C ALA A 63 -20.09 -7.59 -18.18
N ALA A 64 -21.28 -7.02 -18.11
CA ALA A 64 -22.38 -7.47 -17.27
C ALA A 64 -23.68 -7.58 -18.07
N ALA A 65 -24.62 -8.38 -17.58
CA ALA A 65 -25.97 -8.46 -18.08
C ALA A 65 -26.91 -7.93 -16.99
N LEU A 66 -27.69 -6.92 -17.33
CA LEU A 66 -28.75 -6.38 -16.48
C LEU A 66 -30.09 -6.95 -16.97
N THR A 67 -30.85 -7.58 -16.10
CA THR A 67 -32.26 -7.90 -16.32
C THR A 67 -33.10 -6.94 -15.49
N ILE A 68 -34.01 -6.20 -16.12
CA ILE A 68 -34.97 -5.33 -15.43
C ILE A 68 -36.39 -5.85 -15.61
N GLU A 69 -37.18 -5.75 -14.55
CA GLU A 69 -38.61 -6.01 -14.58
C GLU A 69 -39.36 -4.68 -14.61
N VAL A 70 -40.26 -4.53 -15.57
CA VAL A 70 -41.15 -3.37 -15.68
C VAL A 70 -42.56 -3.72 -15.16
N PRO A 71 -43.41 -2.74 -14.80
CA PRO A 71 -44.74 -2.98 -14.22
C PRO A 71 -45.66 -3.92 -15.04
N ASP A 72 -45.41 -3.99 -16.34
CA ASP A 72 -46.07 -4.80 -17.36
C ASP A 72 -45.69 -6.30 -17.26
N LYS A 73 -44.75 -6.65 -16.37
CA LYS A 73 -44.15 -7.97 -16.13
C LYS A 73 -43.39 -8.58 -17.31
N SER A 74 -42.91 -7.76 -18.24
CA SER A 74 -41.91 -8.20 -19.22
C SER A 74 -40.51 -8.03 -18.65
N ASP A 75 -39.68 -9.05 -18.80
CA ASP A 75 -38.24 -8.97 -18.48
C ASP A 75 -37.49 -8.44 -19.71
N GLU A 76 -36.70 -7.39 -19.51
CA GLU A 76 -35.77 -6.89 -20.53
C GLU A 76 -34.34 -7.15 -20.09
N ALA A 77 -33.56 -7.82 -20.95
CA ALA A 77 -32.14 -8.07 -20.73
C ALA A 77 -31.30 -7.07 -21.55
N MET A 78 -30.44 -6.32 -20.87
CA MET A 78 -29.56 -5.33 -21.46
C MET A 78 -28.09 -5.66 -21.17
N PRO A 79 -27.24 -5.81 -22.20
CA PRO A 79 -25.81 -5.95 -22.00
C PRO A 79 -25.22 -4.60 -21.57
N LEU A 80 -24.28 -4.65 -20.63
CA LEU A 80 -23.55 -3.50 -20.13
C LEU A 80 -22.06 -3.76 -20.31
N GLU A 81 -21.37 -2.79 -20.91
CA GLU A 81 -19.90 -2.80 -21.02
C GLU A 81 -19.32 -1.61 -20.27
N TYR A 82 -18.41 -1.92 -19.36
CA TYR A 82 -17.61 -0.96 -18.62
C TYR A 82 -16.16 -1.12 -19.06
N LEU A 83 -15.78 -0.34 -20.06
CA LEU A 83 -14.41 -0.23 -20.56
C LEU A 83 -13.60 0.74 -19.69
N ASP A 84 -12.27 0.57 -19.70
CA ASP A 84 -11.31 1.43 -18.98
C ASP A 84 -11.71 1.64 -17.51
N THR A 85 -12.13 0.55 -16.87
CA THR A 85 -12.66 0.59 -15.51
C THR A 85 -11.56 0.60 -14.48
N ASP A 86 -10.34 0.13 -14.78
CA ASP A 86 -9.15 0.17 -13.91
C ASP A 86 -9.46 0.08 -12.42
N ILE A 87 -9.68 -1.15 -11.94
CA ILE A 87 -9.98 -1.46 -10.53
C ILE A 87 -8.76 -2.19 -9.93
N PRO A 88 -7.94 -1.49 -9.12
CA PRO A 88 -6.83 -2.12 -8.43
C PRO A 88 -7.25 -3.32 -7.58
N ALA A 89 -6.32 -4.26 -7.38
CA ALA A 89 -6.55 -5.45 -6.57
C ALA A 89 -7.06 -5.10 -5.17
N GLY A 90 -8.12 -5.77 -4.73
CA GLY A 90 -8.70 -5.59 -3.39
C GLY A 90 -9.53 -4.33 -3.17
N THR A 91 -9.62 -3.43 -4.15
CA THR A 91 -10.30 -2.13 -4.02
C THR A 91 -11.76 -2.16 -4.47
N GLU A 92 -12.54 -1.18 -4.00
CA GLU A 92 -13.90 -0.92 -4.48
C GLU A 92 -13.91 0.23 -5.49
N LYS A 93 -14.81 0.14 -6.48
CA LYS A 93 -15.05 1.22 -7.44
C LYS A 93 -16.54 1.37 -7.74
N THR A 94 -17.00 2.61 -7.83
CA THR A 94 -18.32 2.93 -8.38
C THR A 94 -18.18 3.06 -9.89
N LEU A 95 -18.93 2.25 -10.63
CA LEU A 95 -18.93 2.27 -12.09
C LEU A 95 -19.65 3.51 -12.62
N LYS A 96 -19.30 3.93 -13.84
CA LYS A 96 -19.95 5.07 -14.51
C LYS A 96 -21.47 4.81 -14.59
N PRO A 97 -22.33 5.73 -14.13
CA PRO A 97 -23.77 5.53 -14.17
C PRO A 97 -24.28 5.32 -15.59
N GLN A 98 -25.17 4.33 -15.77
CA GLN A 98 -25.77 4.01 -17.07
C GLN A 98 -27.20 4.50 -17.13
N ARG A 99 -27.55 5.27 -18.15
CA ARG A 99 -28.92 5.76 -18.36
C ARG A 99 -29.79 4.62 -18.88
N LEU A 100 -30.92 4.37 -18.23
CA LEU A 100 -31.89 3.35 -18.63
C LEU A 100 -32.96 3.97 -19.54
N THR A 101 -33.49 3.16 -20.46
CA THR A 101 -34.58 3.52 -21.39
C THR A 101 -35.93 3.58 -20.68
N HIS A 102 -36.13 2.72 -19.68
CA HIS A 102 -37.38 2.63 -18.92
C HIS A 102 -37.38 3.55 -17.70
N ALA A 103 -38.46 4.32 -17.54
CA ALA A 103 -38.63 5.21 -16.40
C ALA A 103 -39.12 4.46 -15.14
N ASN A 104 -39.95 3.43 -15.29
CA ASN A 104 -40.55 2.66 -14.20
C ASN A 104 -39.98 1.24 -14.17
N ILE A 105 -39.23 0.91 -13.12
CA ILE A 105 -38.57 -0.40 -12.93
C ILE A 105 -38.95 -0.89 -11.53
N THR A 106 -39.44 -2.12 -11.43
CA THR A 106 -39.89 -2.74 -10.16
C THR A 106 -38.79 -3.57 -9.52
N SER A 107 -37.98 -4.26 -10.32
CA SER A 107 -36.83 -5.03 -9.85
C SER A 107 -35.70 -5.00 -10.87
N CYS A 108 -34.47 -5.24 -10.42
CA CYS A 108 -33.36 -5.50 -11.33
C CYS A 108 -32.43 -6.58 -10.79
N ASN A 109 -31.83 -7.34 -11.71
CA ASN A 109 -30.78 -8.30 -11.42
C ASN A 109 -29.58 -8.01 -12.33
N LEU A 110 -28.39 -7.92 -11.73
CA LEU A 110 -27.16 -7.66 -12.46
C LEU A 110 -26.22 -8.87 -12.29
N VAL A 111 -25.75 -9.41 -13.41
CA VAL A 111 -24.83 -10.56 -13.43
C VAL A 111 -23.58 -10.21 -14.20
N ILE A 112 -22.41 -10.45 -13.61
CA ILE A 112 -21.13 -10.29 -14.30
C ILE A 112 -20.94 -11.44 -15.30
N ARG A 113 -20.60 -11.12 -16.54
CA ARG A 113 -20.45 -12.09 -17.63
C ARG A 113 -19.00 -12.26 -18.07
N ARG A 114 -18.22 -11.19 -18.06
CA ARG A 114 -16.79 -11.19 -18.40
C ARG A 114 -16.04 -10.20 -17.52
N VAL A 115 -14.85 -10.57 -17.11
CA VAL A 115 -13.89 -9.69 -16.43
C VAL A 115 -12.55 -9.83 -17.13
N ASP A 116 -12.05 -8.72 -17.65
CA ASP A 116 -10.77 -8.68 -18.37
C ASP A 116 -9.68 -8.09 -17.46
N PHE A 117 -8.54 -8.78 -17.45
CA PHE A 117 -7.29 -8.33 -16.85
C PHE A 117 -6.30 -8.03 -17.98
N SER A 118 -5.13 -7.48 -17.66
CA SER A 118 -4.09 -7.22 -18.66
C SER A 118 -3.58 -8.49 -19.36
N ASN A 119 -3.61 -9.64 -18.67
CA ASN A 119 -3.00 -10.89 -19.14
C ASN A 119 -3.96 -12.08 -19.27
N LYS A 120 -5.22 -11.95 -18.82
CA LYS A 120 -6.20 -13.03 -18.83
C LYS A 120 -7.62 -12.50 -18.82
N THR A 121 -8.57 -13.36 -19.15
CA THR A 121 -9.99 -13.05 -19.07
C THR A 121 -10.74 -14.15 -18.32
N TRP A 122 -11.59 -13.74 -17.38
CA TRP A 122 -12.56 -14.60 -16.74
C TRP A 122 -13.91 -14.50 -17.45
N HIS A 123 -14.57 -15.63 -17.65
CA HIS A 123 -15.92 -15.73 -18.22
C HIS A 123 -16.86 -16.43 -17.25
N SER A 124 -18.11 -15.96 -17.20
CA SER A 124 -19.21 -16.61 -16.51
C SER A 124 -19.48 -17.98 -17.13
N THR A 125 -19.60 -19.00 -16.28
CA THR A 125 -19.81 -20.41 -16.66
C THR A 125 -21.03 -21.01 -15.99
N THR A 126 -21.47 -20.43 -14.89
CA THR A 126 -22.55 -20.93 -14.03
C THR A 126 -23.46 -19.79 -13.59
N SER A 127 -24.61 -20.14 -13.02
CA SER A 127 -25.54 -19.13 -12.48
C SER A 127 -25.04 -18.58 -11.14
N PRO A 128 -25.12 -17.25 -10.92
CA PRO A 128 -24.70 -16.65 -9.66
C PRO A 128 -25.63 -17.08 -8.52
N LYS A 129 -25.05 -17.29 -7.33
CA LYS A 129 -25.72 -17.71 -6.09
C LYS A 129 -25.63 -16.58 -5.06
N PRO A 130 -26.36 -16.64 -3.92
CA PRO A 130 -26.10 -15.74 -2.81
C PRO A 130 -24.64 -15.77 -2.40
N LEU A 131 -24.10 -14.63 -1.95
CA LEU A 131 -22.73 -14.55 -1.44
C LEU A 131 -22.49 -15.58 -0.32
N PRO A 132 -21.30 -16.18 -0.26
CA PRO A 132 -20.97 -17.12 0.80
C PRO A 132 -21.06 -16.40 2.16
N GLN A 133 -21.70 -17.06 3.12
CA GLN A 133 -21.83 -16.52 4.46
C GLN A 133 -20.60 -16.82 5.30
N ARG A 134 -20.33 -15.97 6.29
CA ARG A 134 -19.29 -16.22 7.28
C ARG A 134 -19.62 -17.48 8.07
N GLN A 135 -18.68 -18.42 8.14
CA GLN A 135 -18.78 -19.59 9.00
C GLN A 135 -18.26 -19.25 10.40
N ALA A 136 -19.02 -19.65 11.43
CA ALA A 136 -18.59 -19.51 12.81
C ALA A 136 -17.53 -20.56 13.16
N LEU A 137 -16.52 -20.16 13.93
CA LEU A 137 -15.53 -21.05 14.53
C LEU A 137 -15.91 -21.27 15.99
N SER A 138 -16.05 -22.54 16.40
CA SER A 138 -16.36 -22.90 17.77
C SER A 138 -15.06 -23.23 18.52
N LEU A 139 -14.73 -22.41 19.52
CA LEU A 139 -13.57 -22.59 20.40
C LEU A 139 -14.01 -22.42 21.85
N SER A 140 -13.38 -23.17 22.77
CA SER A 140 -13.50 -22.88 24.21
C SER A 140 -13.06 -21.45 24.53
N PRO A 141 -13.51 -20.87 25.66
CA PRO A 141 -13.09 -19.52 26.07
C PRO A 141 -11.57 -19.32 26.09
N LYS A 142 -10.83 -20.32 26.56
CA LYS A 142 -9.38 -20.30 26.67
C LYS A 142 -8.71 -20.30 25.29
N ALA A 143 -9.10 -21.21 24.40
CA ALA A 143 -8.58 -21.26 23.04
C ALA A 143 -8.94 -19.99 22.24
N ARG A 144 -10.14 -19.45 22.43
CA ARG A 144 -10.55 -18.18 21.79
C ARG A 144 -9.70 -17.00 22.23
N ALA A 145 -9.42 -16.88 23.53
CA ALA A 145 -8.54 -15.84 24.05
C ALA A 145 -7.11 -15.97 23.49
N GLN A 146 -6.60 -17.20 23.38
CA GLN A 146 -5.29 -17.45 22.75
C GLN A 146 -5.30 -17.11 21.26
N ARG A 147 -6.34 -17.47 20.50
CA ARG A 147 -6.50 -17.06 19.09
C ARG A 147 -6.53 -15.53 18.95
N ALA A 148 -7.25 -14.83 19.83
CA ALA A 148 -7.28 -13.37 19.84
C ALA A 148 -5.87 -12.77 20.06
N TYR A 149 -5.13 -13.32 21.02
CA TYR A 149 -3.73 -12.95 21.28
C TYR A 149 -2.84 -13.19 20.05
N ALA A 150 -2.87 -14.40 19.47
CA ALA A 150 -2.06 -14.78 18.31
C ALA A 150 -2.38 -13.94 17.06
N LEU A 151 -3.63 -13.50 16.92
CA LEU A 151 -4.07 -12.61 15.84
C LEU A 151 -3.88 -11.12 16.15
N SER A 152 -3.47 -10.77 17.37
CA SER A 152 -3.36 -9.38 17.85
C SER A 152 -4.69 -8.60 17.76
N LEU A 153 -5.79 -9.27 18.09
CA LEU A 153 -7.15 -8.75 18.04
C LEU A 153 -7.82 -8.80 19.41
N GLY A 154 -8.92 -8.08 19.58
CA GLY A 154 -9.77 -8.23 20.76
C GLY A 154 -10.53 -9.57 20.77
N GLU A 155 -10.79 -10.14 21.94
CA GLU A 155 -11.50 -11.43 22.08
C GLU A 155 -12.90 -11.46 21.44
N ASN A 156 -13.56 -10.30 21.41
CA ASN A 156 -14.91 -10.14 20.85
C ASN A 156 -14.90 -9.80 19.35
N ASP A 157 -13.73 -9.80 18.71
CA ASP A 157 -13.63 -9.48 17.28
C ASP A 157 -14.33 -10.55 16.43
N GLU A 158 -14.98 -10.12 15.34
CA GLU A 158 -15.66 -11.03 14.43
C GLU A 158 -14.68 -12.02 13.77
N ILE A 159 -13.42 -11.65 13.54
CA ILE A 159 -12.40 -12.50 12.94
C ILE A 159 -12.04 -13.66 13.87
N VAL A 160 -11.92 -13.41 15.17
CA VAL A 160 -11.56 -14.41 16.17
C VAL A 160 -12.58 -15.56 16.17
N ASN A 161 -13.86 -15.23 16.00
CA ASN A 161 -14.96 -16.20 16.01
C ASN A 161 -15.31 -16.74 14.61
N GLY A 162 -14.50 -16.45 13.59
CA GLY A 162 -14.75 -16.84 12.20
C GLY A 162 -13.81 -17.94 11.74
N ALA A 163 -14.34 -18.88 10.94
CA ALA A 163 -13.56 -19.93 10.30
C ALA A 163 -13.27 -19.57 8.83
N VAL A 164 -12.10 -19.99 8.34
CA VAL A 164 -11.69 -19.94 6.96
C VAL A 164 -12.41 -21.05 6.19
N GLN A 165 -13.10 -20.67 5.12
CA GLN A 165 -13.72 -21.64 4.21
C GLN A 165 -12.81 -21.77 3.00
N ASN A 166 -12.04 -22.87 2.94
CA ASN A 166 -11.08 -23.11 1.86
C ASN A 166 -11.73 -23.88 0.70
N HIS A 167 -11.63 -23.34 -0.51
CA HIS A 167 -12.18 -23.94 -1.72
C HIS A 167 -11.09 -24.04 -2.81
N SER A 168 -11.38 -24.79 -3.88
CA SER A 168 -10.44 -24.95 -4.99
C SER A 168 -10.29 -23.66 -5.79
N GLY A 169 -9.22 -22.90 -5.53
CA GLY A 169 -8.86 -21.66 -6.24
C GLY A 169 -9.42 -20.38 -5.61
N TRP A 170 -10.12 -20.47 -4.48
CA TRP A 170 -10.66 -19.33 -3.74
C TRP A 170 -10.93 -19.68 -2.27
N TRP A 171 -11.15 -18.68 -1.43
CA TRP A 171 -11.46 -18.89 -0.02
C TRP A 171 -12.30 -17.76 0.56
N VAL A 172 -12.99 -18.05 1.67
CA VAL A 172 -13.67 -17.05 2.49
C VAL A 172 -12.86 -16.84 3.76
N CYS A 173 -12.54 -15.59 4.05
CA CYS A 173 -11.85 -15.20 5.27
C CYS A 173 -12.74 -15.38 6.50
N ALA A 174 -12.12 -15.52 7.67
CA ALA A 174 -12.81 -15.47 8.96
C ALA A 174 -13.72 -14.23 9.14
N CYS A 175 -13.44 -13.10 8.48
CA CYS A 175 -14.32 -11.91 8.46
C CYS A 175 -15.52 -12.02 7.49
N GLY A 176 -15.68 -13.13 6.77
CA GLY A 176 -16.73 -13.38 5.78
C GLY A 176 -16.43 -12.88 4.36
N GLN A 177 -15.27 -12.27 4.10
CA GLN A 177 -14.92 -11.78 2.76
C GLN A 177 -14.40 -12.92 1.87
N ALA A 178 -14.97 -13.07 0.67
CA ALA A 178 -14.45 -13.97 -0.36
C ALA A 178 -13.20 -13.37 -1.04
N ASN A 179 -12.25 -14.23 -1.39
CA ASN A 179 -10.97 -13.89 -2.00
C ASN A 179 -10.60 -14.89 -3.11
N ILE A 180 -10.21 -14.38 -4.28
CA ILE A 180 -9.83 -15.19 -5.45
C ILE A 180 -8.32 -15.11 -5.65
N SER A 181 -7.61 -16.25 -5.57
CA SER A 181 -6.16 -16.31 -5.81
C SER A 181 -5.32 -15.32 -4.98
N ARG A 182 -5.77 -15.00 -3.75
CA ARG A 182 -5.06 -14.12 -2.80
C ARG A 182 -4.59 -14.91 -1.59
N THR A 183 -3.44 -14.56 -1.03
CA THR A 183 -2.96 -15.01 0.29
C THR A 183 -3.45 -14.11 1.42
N THR A 184 -3.81 -12.85 1.12
CA THR A 184 -4.35 -11.88 2.08
C THR A 184 -5.80 -11.50 1.78
N CYS A 185 -6.58 -11.31 2.83
CA CYS A 185 -7.97 -10.89 2.72
C CYS A 185 -8.08 -9.45 2.20
N CYS A 186 -8.84 -9.23 1.11
CA CYS A 186 -9.07 -7.91 0.53
C CYS A 186 -9.98 -6.99 1.37
N LYS A 187 -10.48 -7.44 2.53
CA LYS A 187 -11.31 -6.62 3.45
C LYS A 187 -10.56 -6.29 4.74
N CYS A 188 -10.06 -7.29 5.46
CA CYS A 188 -9.42 -7.09 6.76
C CYS A 188 -7.90 -7.20 6.74
N GLY A 189 -7.27 -7.52 5.59
CA GLY A 189 -5.82 -7.65 5.48
C GLY A 189 -5.22 -8.93 6.07
N MET A 190 -5.99 -9.74 6.80
CA MET A 190 -5.50 -10.97 7.42
C MET A 190 -4.92 -11.94 6.39
N VAL A 191 -3.77 -12.52 6.73
CA VAL A 191 -3.11 -13.59 5.98
C VAL A 191 -3.88 -14.89 6.19
N LYS A 192 -4.16 -15.63 5.11
CA LYS A 192 -4.95 -16.86 5.12
C LYS A 192 -4.32 -17.94 5.99
N GLU A 193 -3.02 -18.16 5.83
CA GLU A 193 -2.26 -19.19 6.54
C GLU A 193 -2.30 -18.94 8.05
N ARG A 194 -2.03 -17.69 8.47
CA ARG A 194 -2.13 -17.28 9.89
C ARG A 194 -3.53 -17.52 10.50
N LEU A 195 -4.59 -17.38 9.72
CA LEU A 195 -5.94 -17.69 10.19
C LEU A 195 -6.16 -19.21 10.33
N LEU A 196 -5.67 -20.01 9.39
CA LEU A 196 -5.78 -21.48 9.40
C LEU A 196 -4.99 -22.08 10.57
N ASP A 197 -3.75 -21.61 10.79
CA ASP A 197 -2.86 -22.10 11.85
C ASP A 197 -3.47 -21.91 13.24
N THR A 198 -4.41 -20.97 13.38
CA THR A 198 -5.06 -20.67 14.66
C THR A 198 -6.44 -21.31 14.79
N GLU A 199 -6.91 -22.19 13.88
CA GLU A 199 -8.26 -22.79 13.93
C GLU A 199 -8.36 -24.06 14.76
N ASN A 200 -7.23 -24.73 15.00
CA ASN A 200 -7.19 -25.94 15.79
C ASN A 200 -7.15 -25.60 17.29
N GLU A 201 -8.21 -25.98 18.01
CA GLU A 201 -8.30 -25.76 19.46
C GLU A 201 -7.17 -26.46 20.24
N GLN A 202 -6.74 -27.66 19.84
CA GLN A 202 -5.70 -28.38 20.56
C GLN A 202 -4.35 -27.68 20.43
N ASP A 203 -4.04 -27.18 19.24
CA ASP A 203 -2.78 -26.47 18.97
C ASP A 203 -2.76 -25.13 19.73
N LEU A 204 -3.87 -24.38 19.72
CA LEU A 204 -4.01 -23.16 20.52
C LEU A 204 -3.86 -23.41 22.03
N LEU A 205 -4.41 -24.50 22.55
CA LEU A 205 -4.28 -24.83 23.96
C LEU A 205 -2.85 -25.27 24.31
N ALA A 206 -2.15 -25.95 23.41
CA ALA A 206 -0.74 -26.27 23.57
C ALA A 206 0.11 -25.00 23.63
N GLU A 207 -0.03 -24.09 22.65
CA GLU A 207 0.67 -22.79 22.63
C GLU A 207 0.38 -21.95 23.87
N TYR A 208 -0.87 -21.96 24.34
CA TYR A 208 -1.24 -21.29 25.58
C TYR A 208 -0.44 -21.86 26.77
N ASN A 209 -0.38 -23.20 26.88
CA ASN A 209 0.29 -23.85 28.00
C ASN A 209 1.79 -23.60 27.96
N ASP A 210 2.42 -23.69 26.79
CA ASP A 210 3.84 -23.39 26.61
C ASP A 210 4.16 -21.96 27.06
N ARG A 211 3.33 -20.99 26.64
CA ARG A 211 3.45 -19.59 27.09
C ARG A 211 3.27 -19.42 28.60
N VAL A 212 2.34 -20.15 29.21
CA VAL A 212 2.14 -20.13 30.66
C VAL A 212 3.33 -20.74 31.40
N ASP A 213 3.90 -21.83 30.88
CA ASP A 213 5.09 -22.47 31.42
C ASP A 213 6.28 -21.51 31.39
N ASP A 214 6.53 -20.85 30.25
CA ASP A 214 7.58 -19.83 30.11
C ASP A 214 7.41 -18.67 31.09
N ILE A 215 6.20 -18.10 31.19
CA ILE A 215 5.89 -17.00 32.12
C ILE A 215 6.11 -17.45 33.57
N TYR A 216 5.68 -18.67 33.89
CA TYR A 216 5.78 -19.23 35.22
C TYR A 216 7.24 -19.50 35.63
N GLU A 217 8.05 -20.07 34.73
CA GLU A 217 9.47 -20.30 34.95
C GLU A 217 10.23 -18.98 35.15
N GLN A 218 10.00 -18.00 34.29
CA GLN A 218 10.57 -16.66 34.43
C GLN A 218 10.19 -16.01 35.77
N ALA A 219 8.92 -16.12 36.18
CA ALA A 219 8.45 -15.58 37.45
C ALA A 219 9.07 -16.30 38.65
N CYS A 220 9.25 -17.62 38.56
CA CYS A 220 9.95 -18.41 39.58
C CYS A 220 11.40 -17.96 39.71
N ASP A 221 12.12 -17.81 38.60
CA ASP A 221 13.52 -17.35 38.60
C ASP A 221 13.69 -15.96 39.22
N LEU A 222 12.76 -15.03 38.94
CA LEU A 222 12.73 -13.70 39.51
C LEU A 222 12.29 -13.65 40.99
N SER A 223 11.85 -14.78 41.55
CA SER A 223 11.35 -14.89 42.92
C SER A 223 12.22 -15.75 43.84
N LYS A 224 13.47 -16.07 43.45
CA LYS A 224 14.44 -16.79 44.30
C LYS A 224 14.69 -16.08 45.64
N ASP A 225 15.23 -16.79 46.63
CA ASP A 225 15.33 -16.30 48.02
C ASP A 225 16.09 -14.97 48.18
N ASP A 226 17.11 -14.75 47.34
CA ASP A 226 17.94 -13.55 47.28
C ASP A 226 17.39 -12.44 46.36
N ALA A 227 16.21 -12.65 45.75
CA ALA A 227 15.61 -11.71 44.83
C ALA A 227 15.41 -10.32 45.43
N SER A 228 15.82 -9.31 44.69
CA SER A 228 15.64 -7.91 45.03
C SER A 228 14.16 -7.50 44.98
N LYS A 229 13.84 -6.38 45.62
CA LYS A 229 12.49 -5.78 45.54
C LYS A 229 12.04 -5.51 44.10
N LYS A 230 12.96 -5.24 43.17
CA LYS A 230 12.65 -4.99 41.75
C LYS A 230 12.28 -6.31 41.04
N GLU A 231 13.03 -7.38 41.29
CA GLU A 231 12.76 -8.71 40.73
C GLU A 231 11.46 -9.29 41.28
N LEU A 232 11.21 -9.18 42.59
CA LEU A 232 9.95 -9.62 43.20
C LEU A 232 8.73 -8.87 42.64
N LYS A 233 8.86 -7.58 42.30
CA LYS A 233 7.80 -6.83 41.63
C LYS A 233 7.52 -7.36 40.22
N LYS A 234 8.57 -7.70 39.46
CA LYS A 234 8.43 -8.31 38.13
C LYS A 234 7.79 -9.69 38.24
N ALA A 235 8.27 -10.53 39.16
CA ALA A 235 7.70 -11.84 39.46
C ALA A 235 6.21 -11.74 39.85
N SER A 236 5.84 -10.83 40.76
CA SER A 236 4.46 -10.59 41.16
C SER A 236 3.56 -10.21 39.97
N LYS A 237 4.02 -9.32 39.08
CA LYS A 237 3.29 -8.97 37.85
C LYS A 237 3.11 -10.18 36.93
N LEU A 238 4.16 -10.95 36.70
CA LEU A 238 4.12 -12.15 35.84
C LEU A 238 3.17 -13.22 36.41
N PHE A 239 3.28 -13.56 37.70
CA PHE A 239 2.35 -14.48 38.36
C PHE A 239 0.90 -13.98 38.34
N THR A 240 0.69 -12.68 38.49
CA THR A 240 -0.66 -12.08 38.40
C THR A 240 -1.26 -12.22 37.00
N SER A 241 -0.44 -12.17 35.95
CA SER A 241 -0.90 -12.34 34.55
C SER A 241 -1.41 -13.74 34.25
N ILE A 242 -1.01 -14.74 35.04
CA ILE A 242 -1.41 -16.15 34.94
C ILE A 242 -2.05 -16.65 36.24
N LYS A 243 -2.75 -15.76 36.97
CA LYS A 243 -3.26 -16.02 38.33
C LYS A 243 -4.13 -17.28 38.48
N ASP A 244 -4.83 -17.67 37.42
CA ASP A 244 -5.78 -18.80 37.43
C ASP A 244 -5.08 -20.13 37.06
N GLU A 245 -3.77 -20.09 36.78
CA GLU A 245 -2.97 -21.23 36.36
C GLU A 245 -1.95 -21.60 37.45
N LYS A 246 -1.77 -22.91 37.68
CA LYS A 246 -0.85 -23.46 38.69
C LYS A 246 -1.11 -22.86 40.09
N ASP A 247 -0.07 -22.58 40.86
CA ASP A 247 -0.07 -21.90 42.16
C ASP A 247 0.28 -20.39 42.03
N SER A 248 0.11 -19.80 40.85
CA SER A 248 0.57 -18.44 40.54
C SER A 248 -0.06 -17.38 41.44
N ALA A 249 -1.35 -17.49 41.79
CA ALA A 249 -2.00 -16.56 42.72
C ALA A 249 -1.38 -16.57 44.13
N GLU A 250 -0.94 -17.73 44.61
CA GLU A 250 -0.26 -17.86 45.90
C GLU A 250 1.15 -17.28 45.83
N LYS A 251 1.91 -17.59 44.77
CA LYS A 251 3.25 -17.05 44.55
C LYS A 251 3.27 -15.53 44.36
N ALA A 252 2.26 -14.95 43.71
CA ALA A 252 2.09 -13.50 43.61
C ALA A 252 1.94 -12.85 44.99
N LYS A 253 1.08 -13.40 45.86
CA LYS A 253 0.91 -12.93 47.24
C LYS A 253 2.21 -13.06 48.04
N GLY A 254 2.92 -14.18 47.92
CA GLY A 254 4.21 -14.37 48.58
C GLY A 254 5.27 -13.34 48.15
N CYS A 255 5.28 -12.96 46.86
CA CYS A 255 6.13 -11.88 46.37
C CYS A 255 5.75 -10.53 47.01
N ASP A 256 4.46 -10.21 47.09
CA ASP A 256 3.97 -8.96 47.67
C ASP A 256 4.28 -8.85 49.18
N GLU A 257 4.14 -9.95 49.93
CA GLU A 257 4.51 -10.03 51.35
C GLU A 257 6.02 -9.82 51.54
N ARG A 258 6.85 -10.45 50.70
CA ARG A 258 8.31 -10.25 50.71
C ARG A 258 8.68 -8.81 50.38
N ILE A 259 8.02 -8.18 49.40
CA ILE A 259 8.18 -6.74 49.08
C ILE A 259 7.83 -5.87 50.30
N GLN A 260 6.74 -6.18 51.00
CA GLN A 260 6.32 -5.46 52.19
C GLN A 260 7.34 -5.61 53.33
N SER A 261 7.86 -6.82 53.54
CA SER A 261 8.89 -7.10 54.55
C SER A 261 10.17 -6.29 54.31
N ILE A 262 10.66 -6.24 53.06
CA ILE A 262 11.83 -5.46 52.64
C ILE A 262 11.60 -3.96 52.87
N SER A 263 10.40 -3.46 52.57
CA SER A 263 10.06 -2.05 52.77
C SER A 263 9.96 -1.63 54.24
N SER A 264 9.44 -2.52 55.11
CA SER A 264 9.31 -2.28 56.56
C SER A 264 10.65 -2.40 57.31
N ALA A 265 11.60 -3.18 56.79
CA ALA A 265 12.97 -3.25 57.30
C ALA A 265 13.75 -1.96 56.99
N GLN A 266 13.51 -1.34 55.83
CA GLN A 266 14.09 -0.05 55.45
C GLN A 266 13.56 1.11 56.32
N SER A 267 12.26 1.14 56.65
CA SER A 267 11.67 2.20 57.49
C SER A 267 12.08 2.15 58.97
N ARG A 268 12.40 0.97 59.51
CA ARG A 268 12.94 0.82 60.88
C ARG A 268 14.35 1.41 61.05
N LYS A 269 15.19 1.44 60.00
CA LYS A 269 16.49 2.13 60.03
C LYS A 269 16.35 3.66 60.08
N ILE A 270 15.31 4.21 59.46
CA ILE A 270 15.03 5.65 59.39
C ILE A 270 14.43 6.18 60.71
N ARG A 271 13.62 5.36 61.40
CA ARG A 271 12.90 5.75 62.62
C ARG A 271 13.77 5.93 63.88
N ARG A 272 15.02 5.45 63.88
CA ARG A 272 15.99 5.69 64.99
C ARG A 272 16.57 7.12 65.01
N GLY A 273 16.38 7.92 63.95
CA GLY A 273 16.92 9.28 63.84
C GLY A 273 15.94 10.42 64.14
N ILE A 274 14.67 10.14 64.46
CA ILE A 274 13.62 11.17 64.52
C ILE A 274 12.81 11.00 65.81
N ILE A 275 13.43 11.31 66.96
CA ILE A 275 12.72 11.57 68.21
C ILE A 275 13.28 12.86 68.79
N THR A 276 12.73 14.00 68.36
CA THR A 276 12.60 15.21 69.19
C THR A 276 11.76 16.25 68.45
N ALA A 277 10.87 16.90 69.22
CA ALA A 277 10.12 18.12 68.91
C ALA A 277 8.80 17.99 68.12
N THR A 278 7.74 17.74 68.90
CA THR A 278 6.40 18.35 68.78
C THR A 278 6.52 19.89 68.74
N THR A 279 5.67 20.73 68.15
CA THR A 279 4.21 20.90 68.17
C THR A 279 3.84 22.00 67.15
N SER A 280 2.62 22.00 66.58
CA SER A 280 1.74 23.17 66.34
C SER A 280 0.83 22.95 65.11
N VAL A 281 -0.48 23.06 65.30
CA VAL A 281 -1.52 22.77 64.29
C VAL A 281 -1.49 23.70 63.06
N VAL A 282 -0.79 24.83 63.11
CA VAL A 282 -0.52 25.69 61.93
C VAL A 282 0.53 25.06 61.01
N ALA A 283 1.47 24.29 61.56
CA ALA A 283 2.44 23.54 60.78
C ALA A 283 1.76 22.42 59.98
N LEU A 284 0.63 21.85 60.41
CA LEU A 284 -0.09 20.84 59.61
C LEU A 284 -0.65 21.44 58.31
N GLY A 285 -1.18 22.66 58.30
CA GLY A 285 -1.63 23.32 57.07
C GLY A 285 -0.47 23.63 56.13
N LEU A 286 0.66 24.12 56.67
CA LEU A 286 1.87 24.37 55.90
C LEU A 286 2.56 23.07 55.44
N ILE A 287 2.53 21.99 56.24
CA ILE A 287 3.02 20.64 55.90
C ILE A 287 2.09 19.95 54.91
N ILE A 288 0.79 20.21 54.94
CA ILE A 288 -0.15 19.71 53.93
C ILE A 288 0.10 20.43 52.61
N VAL A 289 0.22 21.77 52.60
CA VAL A 289 0.50 22.55 51.38
C VAL A 289 1.92 22.29 50.86
N LEU A 290 2.95 22.32 51.70
CA LEU A 290 4.32 21.92 51.31
C LEU A 290 4.39 20.44 50.98
N GLY A 291 3.60 19.59 51.64
CA GLY A 291 3.47 18.16 51.39
C GLY A 291 2.93 17.88 50.00
N THR A 292 1.79 18.46 49.65
CA THR A 292 1.12 18.25 48.35
C THR A 292 1.80 18.99 47.21
N PHE A 293 2.29 20.22 47.39
CA PHE A 293 2.85 21.02 46.30
C PHE A 293 4.37 20.97 46.17
N VAL A 294 5.12 20.53 47.19
CA VAL A 294 6.60 20.54 47.15
C VAL A 294 7.21 19.17 47.45
N ILE A 295 6.81 18.47 48.51
CA ILE A 295 7.43 17.21 48.93
C ILE A 295 7.01 16.06 48.01
N VAL A 296 5.72 15.88 47.76
CA VAL A 296 5.20 14.81 46.90
C VAL A 296 5.73 14.93 45.46
N PRO A 297 5.68 16.10 44.78
CA PRO A 297 6.26 16.25 43.44
C PRO A 297 7.77 16.05 43.41
N ASN A 298 8.53 16.48 44.42
CA ASN A 298 9.98 16.24 44.46
C ASN A 298 10.32 14.75 44.64
N VAL A 299 9.59 14.02 45.48
CA VAL A 299 9.78 12.57 45.64
C VAL A 299 9.42 11.83 44.35
N LYS A 300 8.30 12.18 43.71
CA LYS A 300 7.90 11.63 42.41
C LYS A 300 8.92 11.93 41.31
N TYR A 301 9.44 13.16 41.27
CA TYR A 301 10.50 13.55 40.33
C TYR A 301 11.79 12.75 40.56
N ALA A 302 12.18 12.52 41.82
CA ALA A 302 13.32 11.67 42.14
C ALA A 302 13.10 10.20 41.75
N ILE A 303 11.88 9.68 41.91
CA ILE A 303 11.49 8.34 41.46
C ILE A 303 11.55 8.25 39.93
N ALA A 304 10.97 9.22 39.21
CA ALA A 304 11.00 9.29 37.75
C ALA A 304 12.44 9.34 37.22
N THR A 305 13.29 10.16 37.84
CA THR A 305 14.73 10.21 37.55
C THR A 305 15.43 8.88 37.81
N SER A 306 15.07 8.20 38.90
CA SER A 306 15.61 6.87 39.20
C SER A 306 15.19 5.82 38.17
N TYR A 307 13.95 5.87 37.66
CA TYR A 307 13.50 4.97 36.60
C TYR A 307 14.28 5.23 35.31
N ALA A 308 14.41 6.49 34.90
CA ALA A 308 15.18 6.89 33.72
C ALA A 308 16.64 6.42 33.80
N ASN A 309 17.33 6.69 34.91
CA ASN A 309 18.71 6.26 35.12
C ASN A 309 18.90 4.74 35.17
N SER A 310 17.81 3.97 35.35
CA SER A 310 17.83 2.51 35.40
C SER A 310 17.34 1.84 34.12
N GLY A 311 17.12 2.62 33.05
CA GLY A 311 16.64 2.15 31.75
C GLY A 311 15.16 1.74 31.72
N GLN A 312 14.38 2.09 32.76
CA GLN A 312 12.94 1.81 32.82
C GLN A 312 12.16 2.98 32.22
N TYR A 313 12.29 3.19 30.92
CA TYR A 313 11.78 4.39 30.27
C TYR A 313 10.26 4.51 30.32
N GLU A 314 9.50 3.42 30.14
CA GLU A 314 8.03 3.46 30.26
C GLU A 314 7.56 3.92 31.65
N ASP A 315 8.14 3.33 32.71
CA ASP A 315 7.85 3.73 34.10
C ASP A 315 8.29 5.18 34.37
N ALA A 316 9.39 5.63 33.76
CA ALA A 316 9.90 6.98 33.88
C ALA A 316 9.01 8.02 33.19
N ILE A 317 8.58 7.73 31.95
CA ILE A 317 7.68 8.58 31.15
C ILE A 317 6.38 8.79 31.91
N ALA A 318 5.71 7.70 32.31
CA ALA A 318 4.45 7.79 33.07
C ALA A 318 4.61 8.62 34.36
N ALA A 319 5.74 8.48 35.06
CA ALA A 319 6.02 9.25 36.27
C ALA A 319 6.33 10.74 36.00
N PHE A 320 6.97 11.07 34.88
CA PHE A 320 7.23 12.44 34.45
C PHE A 320 5.97 13.12 33.89
N GLU A 321 5.10 12.39 33.19
CA GLU A 321 3.80 12.89 32.72
C GLU A 321 2.87 13.20 33.90
N GLU A 322 2.83 12.34 34.92
CA GLU A 322 2.03 12.56 36.13
C GLU A 322 2.46 13.84 36.90
N LEU A 323 3.70 14.28 36.70
CA LEU A 323 4.24 15.51 37.28
C LEU A 323 3.83 16.78 36.51
N GLY A 324 3.30 16.64 35.29
CA GLY A 324 2.92 17.76 34.42
C GLY A 324 4.05 18.78 34.27
N ASN A 325 3.76 20.05 34.52
CA ASN A 325 4.73 21.16 34.36
C ASN A 325 5.71 21.34 35.54
N PHE A 326 5.83 20.35 36.44
CA PHE A 326 6.77 20.44 37.55
C PHE A 326 8.22 20.31 37.06
N LYS A 327 9.05 21.34 37.29
CA LYS A 327 10.44 21.41 36.81
C LYS A 327 10.55 21.18 35.30
N ASP A 328 11.53 20.38 34.87
CA ASP A 328 11.79 19.92 33.51
C ASP A 328 11.12 18.57 33.20
N SER A 329 10.12 18.13 33.97
CA SER A 329 9.47 16.82 33.78
C SER A 329 8.97 16.59 32.34
N PRO A 330 8.35 17.55 31.64
CA PRO A 330 7.96 17.34 30.24
C PRO A 330 9.16 17.08 29.32
N LYS A 331 10.27 17.81 29.50
CA LYS A 331 11.50 17.60 28.73
C LYS A 331 12.14 16.24 29.06
N ARG A 332 12.10 15.83 30.33
CA ARG A 332 12.60 14.53 30.79
C ARG A 332 11.79 13.35 30.25
N ALA A 333 10.47 13.49 30.13
CA ALA A 333 9.61 12.50 29.50
C ALA A 333 10.00 12.29 28.03
N ILE A 334 10.11 13.38 27.26
CA ILE A 334 10.58 13.34 25.87
C ILE A 334 11.98 12.71 25.77
N GLN A 335 12.90 13.07 26.67
CA GLN A 335 14.23 12.45 26.68
C GLN A 335 14.17 10.93 26.91
N CYS A 336 13.28 10.47 27.80
CA CYS A 336 13.08 9.04 28.02
C CYS A 336 12.48 8.34 26.79
N GLU A 337 11.56 8.99 26.08
CA GLU A 337 11.02 8.48 24.80
C GLU A 337 12.10 8.36 23.74
N VAL A 338 12.93 9.41 23.60
CA VAL A 338 14.09 9.43 22.69
C VAL A 338 15.06 8.29 23.03
N ASP A 339 15.46 8.16 24.30
CA ASP A 339 16.38 7.12 24.75
C ASP A 339 15.80 5.70 24.53
N ALA A 340 14.51 5.50 24.80
CA ALA A 340 13.83 4.23 24.56
C ALA A 340 13.79 3.86 23.08
N CYS A 341 13.45 4.82 22.22
CA CYS A 341 13.38 4.61 20.78
C CYS A 341 14.78 4.39 20.19
N GLU A 342 15.81 5.11 20.67
CA GLU A 342 17.21 4.89 20.30
C GLU A 342 17.64 3.42 20.54
N ILE A 343 17.29 2.86 21.71
CA ILE A 343 17.59 1.47 22.05
C ILE A 343 16.85 0.49 21.13
N GLN A 344 15.59 0.78 20.79
CA GLN A 344 14.82 -0.06 19.85
C GLN A 344 15.49 -0.10 18.47
N VAL A 345 15.95 1.05 17.96
CA VAL A 345 16.69 1.14 16.70
C VAL A 345 17.95 0.26 16.75
N ARG A 346 18.76 0.39 17.80
CA ARG A 346 20.01 -0.39 17.96
C ARG A 346 19.73 -1.90 18.04
N ASN A 347 18.79 -2.31 18.89
CA ASN A 347 18.45 -3.72 19.07
C ASN A 347 17.91 -4.35 17.77
N ALA A 348 17.12 -3.60 17.00
CA ALA A 348 16.58 -4.06 15.73
C ALA A 348 17.69 -4.22 14.69
N LEU A 349 18.65 -3.28 14.62
CA LEU A 349 19.86 -3.40 13.79
C LEU A 349 20.73 -4.60 14.19
N GLU A 350 20.98 -4.80 15.48
CA GLU A 350 21.78 -5.92 15.99
C GLU A 350 21.12 -7.28 15.72
N SER A 351 19.79 -7.32 15.67
CA SER A 351 19.01 -8.52 15.38
C SER A 351 18.76 -8.72 13.87
N ASP A 352 19.35 -7.89 13.00
CA ASP A 352 19.13 -7.85 11.55
C ASP A 352 17.63 -7.72 11.16
N ASN A 353 16.82 -7.13 12.03
CA ASN A 353 15.41 -6.83 11.78
C ASN A 353 15.29 -5.44 11.16
N TYR A 354 15.57 -5.38 9.85
CA TYR A 354 15.63 -4.14 9.09
C TYR A 354 14.33 -3.33 9.08
N ASP A 355 13.18 -3.99 8.97
CA ASP A 355 11.86 -3.33 8.91
C ASP A 355 11.55 -2.62 10.24
N GLU A 356 11.78 -3.30 11.36
CA GLU A 356 11.59 -2.68 12.68
C GLU A 356 12.61 -1.57 12.92
N ALA A 357 13.87 -1.75 12.50
CA ALA A 357 14.89 -0.71 12.62
C ALA A 357 14.51 0.57 11.87
N CYS A 358 14.02 0.46 10.64
CA CYS A 358 13.54 1.60 9.85
C CYS A 358 12.31 2.27 10.50
N LYS A 359 11.39 1.47 11.02
CA LYS A 359 10.19 1.97 11.69
C LYS A 359 10.52 2.72 12.98
N SER A 360 11.38 2.15 13.83
CA SER A 360 11.86 2.82 15.04
C SER A 360 12.68 4.07 14.71
N ALA A 361 13.51 4.04 13.66
CA ALA A 361 14.25 5.23 13.21
C ALA A 361 13.27 6.33 12.78
N GLN A 362 12.24 5.99 12.00
CA GLN A 362 11.20 6.93 11.60
C GLN A 362 10.45 7.51 12.80
N THR A 363 10.14 6.70 13.83
CA THR A 363 9.56 7.21 15.08
C THR A 363 10.51 8.18 15.79
N LEU A 364 11.80 7.82 15.91
CA LEU A 364 12.81 8.64 16.56
C LEU A 364 12.96 10.01 15.89
N THR A 365 12.94 10.08 14.55
CA THR A 365 12.97 11.36 13.82
C THR A 365 11.80 12.30 14.11
N GLY A 366 10.67 11.75 14.58
CA GLY A 366 9.48 12.52 14.93
C GLY A 366 9.54 13.14 16.33
N LEU A 367 10.50 12.71 17.17
CA LEU A 367 10.67 13.20 18.54
C LEU A 367 11.59 14.43 18.57
N ASP A 368 11.31 15.36 19.50
CA ASP A 368 12.17 16.52 19.73
C ASP A 368 13.57 16.05 20.23
N GLY A 369 14.62 16.44 19.51
CA GLY A 369 16.00 15.98 19.74
C GLY A 369 16.30 14.55 19.25
N GLY A 370 15.34 13.86 18.62
CA GLY A 370 15.53 12.49 18.15
C GLY A 370 16.49 12.37 16.95
N TRP A 371 16.49 13.35 16.05
CA TRP A 371 17.46 13.40 14.92
C TRP A 371 18.91 13.40 15.39
N ASP A 372 19.24 14.21 16.40
CA ASP A 372 20.61 14.32 16.92
C ASP A 372 21.10 12.99 17.52
N ARG A 373 20.18 12.15 18.00
CA ARG A 373 20.48 10.79 18.49
C ARG A 373 20.56 9.76 17.36
N LEU A 374 19.71 9.89 16.35
CA LEU A 374 19.65 8.94 15.23
C LEU A 374 20.86 9.06 14.29
N GLU A 375 21.31 10.29 14.00
CA GLU A 375 22.34 10.55 12.99
C GLU A 375 23.60 9.66 13.10
N PRO A 376 24.30 9.58 14.25
CA PRO A 376 25.50 8.74 14.36
C PRO A 376 25.19 7.24 14.29
N ILE A 377 23.99 6.81 14.68
CA ILE A 377 23.55 5.42 14.54
C ILE A 377 23.35 5.10 13.06
N ALA A 378 22.73 6.04 12.36
CA ALA A 378 22.39 5.87 10.96
C ALA A 378 23.62 5.90 10.05
N GLU A 379 24.59 6.76 10.35
CA GLU A 379 25.89 6.79 9.67
C GLU A 379 26.62 5.45 9.81
N ALA A 380 26.77 4.94 11.04
CA ALA A 380 27.43 3.66 11.29
C ALA A 380 26.70 2.48 10.62
N ALA A 381 25.36 2.47 10.65
CA ALA A 381 24.56 1.44 9.97
C ALA A 381 24.73 1.51 8.45
N ALA A 382 24.67 2.71 7.87
CA ALA A 382 24.84 2.91 6.43
C ALA A 382 26.23 2.47 5.95
N GLU A 383 27.29 2.82 6.68
CA GLU A 383 28.66 2.36 6.38
C GLU A 383 28.81 0.84 6.46
N SER A 384 28.17 0.21 7.45
CA SER A 384 28.14 -1.25 7.56
C SER A 384 27.45 -1.89 6.34
N PHE A 385 26.31 -1.35 5.91
CA PHE A 385 25.61 -1.83 4.71
C PHE A 385 26.42 -1.59 3.44
N MET A 386 27.16 -0.48 3.34
CA MET A 386 28.10 -0.24 2.23
C MET A 386 29.18 -1.32 2.16
N GLN A 387 29.78 -1.70 3.29
CA GLN A 387 30.80 -2.76 3.34
C GLN A 387 30.24 -4.12 2.92
N GLN A 388 28.97 -4.38 3.25
CA GLN A 388 28.23 -5.58 2.85
C GLN A 388 27.75 -5.53 1.39
N GLN A 389 27.93 -4.41 0.69
CA GLN A 389 27.40 -4.14 -0.66
C GLN A 389 25.86 -4.17 -0.73
N ASP A 390 25.19 -3.96 0.41
CA ASP A 390 23.74 -3.80 0.49
C ASP A 390 23.37 -2.32 0.28
N TYR A 391 23.49 -1.88 -0.98
CA TYR A 391 23.40 -0.48 -1.34
C TYR A 391 22.00 0.13 -1.18
N GLU A 392 20.94 -0.69 -1.25
CA GLU A 392 19.57 -0.22 -1.01
C GLU A 392 19.37 0.17 0.45
N LYS A 393 19.83 -0.69 1.37
CA LYS A 393 19.82 -0.41 2.81
C LYS A 393 20.74 0.76 3.13
N ALA A 394 21.97 0.78 2.60
CA ALA A 394 22.90 1.89 2.78
C ALA A 394 22.29 3.24 2.36
N SER A 395 21.69 3.31 1.17
CA SER A 395 21.00 4.51 0.66
C SER A 395 19.88 4.97 1.60
N THR A 396 19.12 4.03 2.16
CA THR A 396 18.04 4.35 3.12
C THR A 396 18.61 4.93 4.42
N TRP A 397 19.66 4.33 4.96
CA TRP A 397 20.25 4.76 6.22
C TRP A 397 21.08 6.04 6.11
N PHE A 398 21.74 6.30 4.97
CA PHE A 398 22.31 7.62 4.69
C PHE A 398 21.24 8.73 4.63
N ALA A 399 20.00 8.40 4.21
CA ALA A 399 18.90 9.36 4.29
C ALA A 399 18.54 9.70 5.76
N PHE A 400 18.56 8.72 6.67
CA PHE A 400 18.40 8.95 8.11
C PHE A 400 19.59 9.70 8.73
N ALA A 401 20.80 9.52 8.19
CA ALA A 401 21.98 10.28 8.58
C ALA A 401 22.02 11.70 7.99
N ARG A 402 21.08 12.04 7.09
CA ARG A 402 21.08 13.29 6.31
C ARG A 402 22.33 13.48 5.44
N ASP A 403 23.08 12.40 5.20
CA ASP A 403 24.23 12.39 4.31
C ASP A 403 23.78 12.16 2.86
N THR A 404 23.59 13.28 2.15
CA THR A 404 23.12 13.24 0.78
C THR A 404 24.20 12.73 -0.19
N GLU A 405 25.48 13.00 0.09
CA GLU A 405 26.59 12.61 -0.80
C GLU A 405 26.80 11.10 -0.77
N SER A 406 26.92 10.51 0.42
CA SER A 406 27.09 9.06 0.57
C SER A 406 25.84 8.29 0.15
N ARG A 407 24.65 8.87 0.33
CA ARG A 407 23.41 8.30 -0.23
C ARG A 407 23.45 8.22 -1.76
N MET A 408 23.92 9.28 -2.43
CA MET A 408 24.08 9.27 -3.89
C MET A 408 25.15 8.27 -4.31
N ASP A 409 26.24 8.12 -3.55
CA ASP A 409 27.26 7.11 -3.84
C ASP A 409 26.69 5.69 -3.73
N ALA A 410 25.97 5.35 -2.64
CA ALA A 410 25.33 4.05 -2.47
C ALA A 410 24.40 3.72 -3.65
N ARG A 411 23.54 4.66 -4.05
CA ARG A 411 22.66 4.48 -5.21
C ARG A 411 23.41 4.30 -6.52
N TYR A 412 24.51 5.03 -6.70
CA TYR A 412 25.37 4.88 -7.87
C TYR A 412 26.00 3.48 -7.90
N GLN A 413 26.51 2.98 -6.77
CA GLN A 413 27.06 1.62 -6.68
C GLN A 413 25.99 0.54 -6.96
N TYR A 414 24.75 0.75 -6.50
CA TYR A 414 23.62 -0.12 -6.85
C TYR A 414 23.42 -0.20 -8.36
N VAL A 415 23.30 0.96 -9.02
CA VAL A 415 23.12 1.06 -10.47
C VAL A 415 24.24 0.35 -11.23
N MET A 416 25.49 0.48 -10.78
CA MET A 416 26.63 -0.20 -11.41
C MET A 416 26.58 -1.72 -11.32
N ARG A 417 25.95 -2.25 -10.27
CA ARG A 417 25.81 -3.70 -10.07
C ARG A 417 24.55 -4.27 -10.70
N HIS A 418 23.51 -3.46 -10.83
CA HIS A 418 22.19 -3.80 -11.34
C HIS A 418 21.87 -3.03 -12.62
N PHE A 419 22.87 -2.85 -13.49
CA PHE A 419 22.73 -2.06 -14.73
C PHE A 419 21.84 -2.77 -15.76
N ASP A 420 20.53 -2.74 -15.50
CA ASP A 420 19.47 -3.44 -16.20
C ASP A 420 18.33 -2.46 -16.48
N HIS A 421 17.83 -2.50 -17.72
CA HIS A 421 16.70 -1.67 -18.14
C HIS A 421 15.43 -2.02 -17.38
N ASP A 422 15.20 -3.29 -17.04
CA ASP A 422 13.92 -3.71 -16.44
C ASP A 422 13.89 -3.56 -14.92
N ASP A 423 15.02 -3.19 -14.30
CA ASP A 423 15.09 -2.92 -12.88
C ASP A 423 14.54 -1.53 -12.52
N LEU A 424 13.40 -1.53 -11.84
CA LEU A 424 12.72 -0.31 -11.40
C LEU A 424 13.55 0.49 -10.38
N THR A 425 14.38 -0.18 -9.56
CA THR A 425 15.23 0.52 -8.58
C THR A 425 16.33 1.29 -9.29
N THR A 426 17.00 0.67 -10.27
CA THR A 426 17.97 1.33 -11.15
C THR A 426 17.37 2.53 -11.89
N TYR A 427 16.15 2.40 -12.43
CA TYR A 427 15.46 3.52 -13.08
C TYR A 427 15.25 4.71 -12.12
N ASN A 428 14.72 4.44 -10.93
CA ASN A 428 14.45 5.48 -9.94
C ASN A 428 15.74 6.14 -9.43
N TYR A 429 16.78 5.36 -9.19
CA TYR A 429 18.07 5.88 -8.74
C TYR A 429 18.75 6.71 -9.82
N LEU A 430 18.80 6.26 -11.08
CA LEU A 430 19.38 7.03 -12.17
C LEU A 430 18.62 8.32 -12.45
N LYS A 431 17.28 8.32 -12.33
CA LYS A 431 16.47 9.54 -12.46
C LYS A 431 16.86 10.60 -11.43
N GLU A 432 17.07 10.19 -10.17
CA GLU A 432 17.49 11.09 -9.11
C GLU A 432 18.95 11.53 -9.25
N LEU A 433 19.86 10.61 -9.56
CA LEU A 433 21.29 10.91 -9.74
C LEU A 433 21.52 11.86 -10.92
N SER A 434 20.86 11.62 -12.06
CA SER A 434 20.94 12.47 -13.26
C SER A 434 20.41 13.87 -12.98
N LYS A 435 19.31 13.99 -12.24
CA LYS A 435 18.77 15.30 -11.81
C LYS A 435 19.78 16.09 -10.96
N ASN A 436 20.61 15.40 -10.18
CA ASN A 436 21.65 16.01 -9.35
C ASN A 436 23.01 16.13 -10.07
N ASN A 437 23.10 15.79 -11.37
CA ASN A 437 24.34 15.74 -12.14
C ASN A 437 25.46 14.94 -11.43
N TYR A 438 25.09 13.84 -10.77
CA TYR A 438 26.03 13.05 -9.99
C TYR A 438 26.84 12.11 -10.91
N LYS A 439 28.16 12.30 -10.99
CA LYS A 439 29.07 11.53 -11.85
C LYS A 439 28.57 11.48 -13.31
N ASP A 440 28.64 10.31 -13.96
CA ASP A 440 28.18 10.02 -15.32
C ASP A 440 26.73 9.50 -15.37
N SER A 441 25.93 9.73 -14.32
CA SER A 441 24.56 9.21 -14.21
C SER A 441 23.63 9.63 -15.34
N SER A 442 23.82 10.82 -15.95
CA SER A 442 23.04 11.22 -17.11
C SER A 442 23.34 10.36 -18.34
N ASP A 443 24.61 9.99 -18.57
CA ASP A 443 25.00 9.11 -19.67
C ASP A 443 24.53 7.68 -19.43
N LEU A 444 24.56 7.23 -18.17
CA LEU A 444 24.04 5.91 -17.76
C LEU A 444 22.51 5.84 -17.92
N TYR A 445 21.80 6.89 -17.53
CA TYR A 445 20.36 7.01 -17.78
C TYR A 445 20.06 6.96 -19.28
N ASP A 446 20.83 7.69 -20.09
CA ASP A 446 20.65 7.72 -21.53
C ASP A 446 20.94 6.36 -22.19
N GLN A 447 21.85 5.57 -21.64
CA GLN A 447 22.15 4.23 -22.16
C GLN A 447 20.97 3.27 -21.98
N LEU A 448 20.30 3.31 -20.83
CA LEU A 448 19.18 2.42 -20.50
C LEU A 448 17.83 2.96 -20.97
N TYR A 449 17.51 4.22 -20.67
CA TYR A 449 16.13 4.74 -20.66
C TYR A 449 15.83 5.84 -21.69
N LYS A 450 16.83 6.26 -22.48
CA LYS A 450 16.59 7.18 -23.59
C LYS A 450 15.98 6.42 -24.75
N TRP A 451 14.81 6.89 -25.17
CA TRP A 451 14.17 6.42 -26.38
C TRP A 451 15.11 6.47 -27.59
N ARG A 452 15.19 5.34 -28.29
CA ARG A 452 15.83 5.23 -29.60
C ARG A 452 14.78 4.87 -30.63
N PHE A 453 14.79 5.58 -31.75
CA PHE A 453 13.76 5.46 -32.78
C PHE A 453 14.32 4.90 -34.09
N GLU A 454 13.57 3.99 -34.68
CA GLU A 454 13.63 3.64 -36.10
C GLU A 454 12.33 4.08 -36.74
N PHE A 455 12.42 4.86 -37.82
CA PHE A 455 11.25 5.35 -38.55
C PHE A 455 11.10 4.62 -39.89
N GLY A 456 9.89 4.65 -40.44
CA GLY A 456 9.59 4.09 -41.76
C GLY A 456 8.37 4.74 -42.41
N ILE A 457 8.27 4.63 -43.73
CA ILE A 457 7.08 4.96 -44.51
C ILE A 457 6.77 3.77 -45.42
N THR A 458 5.49 3.47 -45.63
CA THR A 458 5.05 2.32 -46.43
C THR A 458 3.66 2.54 -47.03
N THR A 459 3.35 1.80 -48.10
CA THR A 459 2.02 1.75 -48.73
C THR A 459 1.18 0.58 -48.21
N SER A 460 1.78 -0.32 -47.42
CA SER A 460 1.12 -1.48 -46.82
C SER A 460 1.34 -1.50 -45.32
N LYS A 461 0.29 -1.82 -44.56
CA LYS A 461 0.38 -2.00 -43.10
C LYS A 461 1.31 -3.15 -42.65
N GLN A 462 1.76 -3.99 -43.58
CA GLN A 462 2.56 -5.18 -43.28
C GLN A 462 4.08 -5.00 -43.47
N ALA A 463 4.53 -3.86 -44.02
CA ALA A 463 5.95 -3.61 -44.29
C ALA A 463 6.46 -2.38 -43.52
N ILE A 464 7.60 -2.50 -42.84
CA ILE A 464 8.12 -1.46 -41.93
C ILE A 464 8.93 -0.39 -42.67
N ASP A 465 9.48 -0.68 -43.86
CA ASP A 465 10.21 0.29 -44.67
C ASP A 465 10.05 -0.05 -46.17
N GLN A 466 9.24 0.74 -46.89
CA GLN A 466 9.18 0.72 -48.36
C GLN A 466 9.49 2.13 -48.85
N ASN A 467 10.70 2.34 -49.37
CA ASN A 467 11.09 3.65 -49.89
C ASN A 467 10.67 3.88 -51.35
N THR A 468 9.91 2.94 -51.93
CA THR A 468 9.40 3.03 -53.30
C THR A 468 7.98 2.49 -53.41
N TRP A 469 7.21 2.98 -54.37
CA TRP A 469 5.92 2.40 -54.77
C TRP A 469 5.73 2.41 -56.29
N GLU A 470 4.98 1.45 -56.82
CA GLU A 470 4.63 1.36 -58.24
C GLU A 470 3.31 2.10 -58.51
N ASN A 471 3.28 2.94 -59.55
CA ASN A 471 2.09 3.70 -59.95
C ASN A 471 1.38 3.05 -61.15
N SER A 472 0.56 2.03 -60.89
CA SER A 472 -0.29 1.42 -61.91
C SER A 472 -1.53 2.29 -62.20
N ASP A 473 -1.58 2.88 -63.40
CA ASP A 473 -2.72 3.55 -64.05
C ASP A 473 -3.34 4.80 -63.38
N GLY A 474 -2.53 5.63 -62.71
CA GLY A 474 -2.86 7.04 -62.39
C GLY A 474 -4.06 7.28 -61.46
N ASN A 475 -4.73 6.22 -61.01
CA ASN A 475 -5.92 6.24 -60.15
C ASN A 475 -5.71 5.53 -58.81
N ASN A 476 -4.52 4.99 -58.54
CA ASN A 476 -4.30 4.14 -57.38
C ASN A 476 -4.14 4.97 -56.09
N ARG A 477 -5.22 5.10 -55.31
CA ARG A 477 -5.21 5.80 -54.01
C ARG A 477 -4.83 4.85 -52.88
N THR A 478 -3.58 4.38 -52.88
CA THR A 478 -3.05 3.59 -51.75
C THR A 478 -2.78 4.50 -50.56
N GLY A 479 -3.19 4.07 -49.37
CA GLY A 479 -2.91 4.79 -48.12
C GLY A 479 -1.43 4.71 -47.76
N VAL A 480 -0.84 5.85 -47.39
CA VAL A 480 0.53 5.91 -46.89
C VAL A 480 0.50 5.94 -45.37
N TYR A 481 1.38 5.16 -44.77
CA TYR A 481 1.51 5.04 -43.33
C TYR A 481 2.93 5.39 -42.91
N ALA A 482 3.05 6.22 -41.86
CA ALA A 482 4.30 6.43 -41.15
C ALA A 482 4.38 5.48 -39.96
N PHE A 483 5.57 4.95 -39.72
CA PHE A 483 5.89 4.01 -38.65
C PHE A 483 6.95 4.60 -37.75
N ALA A 484 6.79 4.38 -36.46
CA ALA A 484 7.82 4.62 -35.47
C ALA A 484 7.97 3.37 -34.60
N LYS A 485 9.17 2.81 -34.61
CA LYS A 485 9.62 1.76 -33.71
C LYS A 485 10.49 2.42 -32.65
N ALA A 486 10.16 2.26 -31.37
CA ALA A 486 10.90 2.82 -30.26
C ALA A 486 11.45 1.72 -29.35
N THR A 487 12.65 1.93 -28.82
CA THR A 487 13.36 0.99 -27.92
C THR A 487 13.96 1.75 -26.74
N SER A 488 14.28 1.04 -25.64
CA SER A 488 15.00 1.57 -24.47
C SER A 488 14.31 2.75 -23.75
N GLY A 489 12.98 2.84 -23.74
CA GLY A 489 12.26 3.97 -23.13
C GLY A 489 12.25 3.97 -21.58
N PRO A 490 11.72 5.03 -20.93
CA PRO A 490 11.53 5.06 -19.48
C PRO A 490 10.55 3.98 -18.98
N LEU A 491 10.62 3.63 -17.70
CA LEU A 491 9.69 2.68 -17.06
C LEU A 491 8.43 3.38 -16.47
N GLY A 492 7.33 2.64 -16.40
CA GLY A 492 6.10 3.06 -15.72
C GLY A 492 5.24 4.06 -16.51
N HIS A 493 4.55 4.98 -15.83
CA HIS A 493 3.69 5.99 -16.47
C HIS A 493 4.46 6.98 -17.38
N ASP A 494 5.78 7.05 -17.21
CA ASP A 494 6.69 7.87 -18.04
C ASP A 494 7.03 7.18 -19.38
N ALA A 495 6.58 5.95 -19.59
CA ALA A 495 6.81 5.14 -20.79
C ALA A 495 5.88 5.52 -21.96
N ARG A 496 5.75 6.83 -22.21
CA ARG A 496 4.95 7.38 -23.29
C ARG A 496 5.70 8.49 -24.00
N ILE A 497 5.70 8.44 -25.33
CA ILE A 497 6.17 9.55 -26.15
C ILE A 497 5.22 9.81 -27.31
N THR A 498 5.02 11.09 -27.63
CA THR A 498 4.29 11.48 -28.83
C THR A 498 5.26 12.06 -29.85
N ILE A 499 5.19 11.56 -31.08
CA ILE A 499 6.02 11.98 -32.21
C ILE A 499 5.12 12.74 -33.19
N ILE A 500 5.52 13.95 -33.55
CA ILE A 500 4.90 14.75 -34.61
C ILE A 500 5.54 14.39 -35.95
N VAL A 501 4.70 14.07 -36.93
CA VAL A 501 5.10 13.75 -38.29
C VAL A 501 4.66 14.90 -39.20
N LYS A 502 5.64 15.63 -39.73
CA LYS A 502 5.43 16.68 -40.73
C LYS A 502 5.61 16.07 -42.11
N ILE A 503 4.64 16.30 -42.99
CA ILE A 503 4.55 15.58 -44.26
C ILE A 503 4.60 16.59 -45.40
N LYS A 504 5.40 16.28 -46.43
CA LYS A 504 5.45 17.03 -47.69
C LYS A 504 5.28 16.09 -48.87
N GLU A 505 4.42 16.47 -49.81
CA GLU A 505 4.22 15.76 -51.08
C GLU A 505 4.85 16.56 -52.22
N HIS A 506 5.51 15.86 -53.13
CA HIS A 506 6.02 16.43 -54.37
C HIS A 506 5.15 15.97 -55.54
N ASP A 507 4.71 16.91 -56.36
CA ASP A 507 3.96 16.60 -57.57
C ASP A 507 4.81 16.84 -58.82
N LYS A 508 4.84 15.90 -59.77
CA LYS A 508 5.47 16.07 -61.09
C LYS A 508 4.77 17.17 -61.88
N GLU A 509 5.54 17.82 -62.75
CA GLU A 509 4.98 18.71 -63.77
C GLU A 509 4.03 17.94 -64.71
N SER A 510 2.86 18.51 -64.94
CA SER A 510 1.84 17.98 -65.85
C SER A 510 1.37 19.08 -66.80
N LYS A 511 0.57 18.71 -67.81
CA LYS A 511 -0.08 19.66 -68.71
C LYS A 511 -0.94 20.73 -67.97
N TYR A 512 -1.31 20.48 -66.72
CA TYR A 512 -2.22 21.32 -65.94
C TYR A 512 -1.60 21.91 -64.66
N SER A 513 -0.41 21.47 -64.23
CA SER A 513 0.25 21.96 -63.01
C SER A 513 1.76 21.92 -63.11
N ARG A 514 2.43 22.93 -62.54
CA ARG A 514 3.88 22.93 -62.35
C ARG A 514 4.28 22.05 -61.18
N GLU A 515 5.53 21.60 -61.22
CA GLU A 515 6.21 20.93 -60.11
C GLU A 515 6.15 21.77 -58.84
N LYS A 516 5.82 21.15 -57.71
CA LYS A 516 5.80 21.82 -56.40
C LYS A 516 5.84 20.82 -55.25
N TRP A 517 6.41 21.28 -54.14
CA TRP A 517 6.20 20.67 -52.83
C TRP A 517 4.94 21.26 -52.17
N ARG A 518 4.11 20.40 -51.58
CA ARG A 518 2.94 20.76 -50.78
C ARG A 518 3.10 20.28 -49.36
N ASP A 519 2.87 21.18 -48.40
CA ASP A 519 2.72 20.80 -46.99
C ASP A 519 1.37 20.13 -46.76
N MET A 520 1.40 19.03 -46.01
CA MET A 520 0.23 18.29 -45.59
C MET A 520 -0.07 18.55 -44.10
N PRO A 521 -1.30 18.29 -43.63
CA PRO A 521 -1.63 18.38 -42.21
C PRO A 521 -0.72 17.48 -41.38
N GLU A 522 -0.16 18.03 -40.31
CA GLU A 522 0.68 17.30 -39.37
C GLU A 522 -0.09 16.12 -38.75
N ARG A 523 0.63 15.04 -38.47
CA ARG A 523 0.09 13.84 -37.81
C ARG A 523 0.85 13.57 -36.52
N SER A 524 0.22 12.84 -35.61
CA SER A 524 0.87 12.37 -34.39
C SER A 524 0.83 10.85 -34.30
N ILE A 525 1.96 10.29 -33.87
CA ILE A 525 2.14 8.90 -33.48
C ILE A 525 2.39 8.90 -31.97
N THR A 526 1.56 8.18 -31.21
CA THR A 526 1.78 8.01 -29.77
C THR A 526 2.28 6.59 -29.54
N ILE A 527 3.40 6.45 -28.85
CA ILE A 527 3.95 5.18 -28.42
C ILE A 527 3.77 5.09 -26.91
N GLU A 528 3.16 4.00 -26.44
CA GLU A 528 2.92 3.70 -25.03
C GLU A 528 3.45 2.29 -24.75
N GLY A 529 4.32 2.12 -23.75
CA GLY A 529 4.82 0.80 -23.34
C GLY A 529 6.23 0.81 -22.75
N THR A 530 6.48 -0.16 -21.86
CA THR A 530 7.78 -0.43 -21.22
C THR A 530 8.44 -1.66 -21.86
N GLY A 531 9.66 -1.56 -22.38
CA GLY A 531 10.48 -2.74 -22.76
C GLY A 531 10.59 -3.07 -24.26
N GLU A 532 11.73 -3.73 -24.57
CA GLU A 532 12.43 -4.06 -25.83
C GLU A 532 12.07 -3.28 -27.10
N VAL A 533 10.83 -3.36 -27.60
CA VAL A 533 10.43 -2.70 -28.86
C VAL A 533 8.95 -2.36 -28.86
N CYS A 534 8.61 -1.08 -28.93
CA CYS A 534 7.24 -0.61 -29.14
C CYS A 534 7.06 -0.13 -30.59
N PHE A 535 5.91 -0.43 -31.18
CA PHE A 535 5.57 -0.03 -32.54
C PHE A 535 4.28 0.80 -32.55
N ALA A 536 4.26 1.84 -33.36
CA ALA A 536 3.03 2.56 -33.66
C ALA A 536 3.03 3.06 -35.11
N GLU A 537 1.88 2.95 -35.76
CA GLU A 537 1.66 3.50 -37.09
C GLU A 537 0.58 4.59 -37.15
N LYS A 538 0.69 5.45 -38.16
CA LYS A 538 -0.34 6.43 -38.47
C LYS A 538 -0.49 6.61 -39.96
N ALA A 539 -1.75 6.62 -40.43
CA ALA A 539 -2.06 7.03 -41.80
C ALA A 539 -1.69 8.50 -41.99
N ILE A 540 -0.81 8.79 -42.94
CA ILE A 540 -0.29 10.13 -43.22
C ILE A 540 -0.86 10.75 -44.50
N GLY A 541 -1.39 9.95 -45.41
CA GLY A 541 -1.97 10.47 -46.65
C GLY A 541 -2.39 9.35 -47.62
N SER A 542 -2.63 9.74 -48.87
CA SER A 542 -2.86 8.80 -49.97
C SER A 542 -2.09 9.30 -51.18
N LEU A 543 -1.45 8.38 -51.91
CA LEU A 543 -0.66 8.74 -53.08
C LEU A 543 -1.62 9.13 -54.21
N GLY A 544 -1.42 10.33 -54.76
CA GLY A 544 -2.16 10.84 -55.92
C GLY A 544 -1.46 10.49 -57.23
N GLY A 545 -2.22 10.43 -58.32
CA GLY A 545 -1.67 10.06 -59.64
C GLY A 545 -0.60 11.00 -60.20
N SER A 546 -0.44 12.21 -59.66
CA SER A 546 0.60 13.19 -60.02
C SER A 546 1.77 13.25 -59.04
N THR A 547 1.68 12.58 -57.90
CA THR A 547 2.67 12.65 -56.81
C THR A 547 3.83 11.70 -57.12
N ASP A 548 5.07 12.14 -56.89
CA ASP A 548 6.28 11.32 -57.15
C ASP A 548 7.23 11.19 -55.98
N TYR A 549 7.12 12.05 -54.98
CA TYR A 549 7.76 11.86 -53.69
C TYR A 549 6.82 12.18 -52.53
N ILE A 550 6.96 11.45 -51.44
CA ILE A 550 6.42 11.82 -50.13
C ILE A 550 7.54 11.79 -49.10
N LYS A 551 7.64 12.87 -48.33
CA LYS A 551 8.64 13.07 -47.29
C LYS A 551 7.95 13.20 -45.95
N ALA A 552 8.39 12.41 -44.97
CA ALA A 552 7.91 12.51 -43.59
C ALA A 552 9.10 12.81 -42.66
N THR A 553 9.00 13.91 -41.93
CA THR A 553 9.98 14.34 -40.95
C THR A 553 9.41 14.18 -39.54
N PHE A 554 10.16 13.54 -38.64
CA PHE A 554 9.71 13.12 -37.31
C PHE A 554 10.33 14.01 -36.24
N TYR A 555 9.50 14.49 -35.31
CA TYR A 555 9.88 15.35 -34.20
C TYR A 555 9.30 14.83 -32.88
N ASP A 556 10.06 14.96 -31.80
CA ASP A 556 9.53 14.81 -30.46
C ASP A 556 8.52 15.95 -30.19
N LYS A 557 7.30 15.61 -29.76
CA LYS A 557 6.24 16.60 -29.53
C LYS A 557 6.57 17.55 -28.39
N ASP A 558 7.17 17.05 -27.31
CA ASP A 558 7.33 17.80 -26.07
C ASP A 558 8.60 18.67 -26.12
N THR A 559 9.67 18.15 -26.74
CA THR A 559 10.94 18.90 -26.87
C THR A 559 11.07 19.65 -28.20
N GLY A 560 10.29 19.30 -29.22
CA GLY A 560 10.43 19.81 -30.58
C GLY A 560 11.69 19.31 -31.30
N LYS A 561 12.44 18.38 -30.69
CA LYS A 561 13.71 17.88 -31.23
C LYS A 561 13.49 17.05 -32.49
N TYR A 562 14.31 17.28 -33.51
CA TYR A 562 14.37 16.44 -34.71
C TYR A 562 14.80 15.01 -34.34
N LEU A 563 14.04 14.02 -34.79
CA LEU A 563 14.30 12.60 -34.54
C LEU A 563 14.75 11.85 -35.79
N GLY A 564 14.28 12.25 -36.97
CA GLY A 564 14.64 11.60 -38.23
C GLY A 564 13.78 12.04 -39.41
N GLU A 565 14.12 11.53 -40.59
CA GLU A 565 13.37 11.77 -41.84
C GLU A 565 13.34 10.50 -42.68
N LYS A 566 12.24 10.30 -43.40
CA LYS A 566 12.07 9.26 -44.42
C LYS A 566 11.43 9.84 -45.67
N GLU A 567 11.76 9.22 -46.80
CA GLU A 567 11.30 9.65 -48.12
C GLU A 567 10.97 8.41 -48.94
N MET A 568 9.84 8.45 -49.63
CA MET A 568 9.38 7.39 -50.51
C MET A 568 9.17 7.98 -51.91
N GLN A 569 9.62 7.25 -52.94
CA GLN A 569 9.61 7.69 -54.34
C GLN A 569 8.73 6.79 -55.24
N CYS A 570 8.05 7.40 -56.21
CA CYS A 570 7.34 6.67 -57.26
C CYS A 570 8.34 6.04 -58.23
N ILE A 571 8.23 4.73 -58.44
CA ILE A 571 8.93 4.01 -59.50
C ILE A 571 7.93 3.66 -60.62
N ASP A 572 8.45 3.65 -61.86
CA ASP A 572 7.69 3.39 -63.08
C ASP A 572 7.55 1.89 -63.37
#